data_AF-K9KD01-F1
#
_entry.id   AF-K9KD01-F1
#
_cell.length_a   1.000
_cell.length_b   1.000
_cell.length_c   1.000
_cell.angle_alpha   90.00
_cell.angle_beta   90.00
_cell.angle_gamma   90.00
#
_symmetry.space_group_name_H-M   'P 1'
#
loop_
_entity.id
_entity.type
_entity.pdbx_description
1 polymer ?
#
loop_
_entity_poly.entity_id
_entity_poly.type
_entity_poly.pdbx_seq_one_letter_code
_entity_poly.pdbx_strand_id
1 'polypeptide(L)'
;QQVTEIIFVLKAVSTLIDSLKKTQPENVDGNTWAQVIALYPTLVECITCSSSEVCSALKEALVPFKDFMQPPASKVQNGES
;
A
#
# COMPACT_ATOMS: atom_id res chain seq x y z
N GLN A 1 -5.61 14.76 -19.54
CA GLN A 1 -6.53 14.95 -18.40
C GLN A 1 -6.75 13.64 -17.64
N GLN A 2 -7.37 12.60 -18.21
CA GLN A 2 -7.57 11.32 -17.51
C GLN A 2 -6.28 10.66 -16.99
N VAL A 3 -5.22 10.60 -17.81
CA VAL A 3 -3.92 10.05 -17.38
C VAL A 3 -3.36 10.80 -16.17
N THR A 4 -3.51 12.12 -16.14
CA THR A 4 -3.05 12.97 -15.04
C THR A 4 -3.84 12.70 -13.75
N GLU A 5 -5.17 12.56 -13.85
CA GLU A 5 -6.03 12.21 -12.71
C GLU A 5 -5.68 10.83 -12.15
N ILE A 6 -5.46 9.84 -13.01
CA ILE A 6 -5.02 8.49 -12.61
C ILE A 6 -3.68 8.59 -11.86
N ILE A 7 -2.71 9.33 -12.39
CA ILE A 7 -1.41 9.51 -11.73
C ILE A 7 -1.57 10.20 -10.36
N PHE A 8 -2.45 11.20 -10.24
CA PHE A 8 -2.71 11.84 -8.95
C PHE A 8 -3.34 10.88 -7.94
N VAL A 9 -4.29 10.04 -8.36
CA VAL A 9 -4.87 9.00 -7.51
C VAL A 9 -3.79 8.02 -7.03
N LEU A 10 -2.92 7.56 -7.94
CA LEU A 10 -1.84 6.64 -7.58
C LEU A 10 -0.85 7.26 -6.59
N LYS A 11 -0.50 8.54 -6.77
CA LYS A 11 0.33 9.27 -5.79
C LYS A 11 -0.34 9.42 -4.43
N ALA A 12 -1.66 9.64 -4.39
CA ALA A 12 -2.41 9.71 -3.15
C ALA A 12 -2.42 8.34 -2.43
N VAL A 13 -2.55 7.25 -3.18
CA VAL A 13 -2.44 5.88 -2.63
C VAL A 13 -1.05 5.64 -2.03
N SER A 14 0.03 5.97 -2.74
CA SER A 14 1.39 5.87 -2.20
C SER A 14 1.56 6.65 -0.90
N THR A 15 1.04 7.89 -0.87
CA THR A 15 1.11 8.78 0.30
C THR A 15 0.35 8.23 1.50
N LEU A 16 -0.82 7.63 1.26
CA LEU A 16 -1.60 6.95 2.30
C LEU A 16 -0.80 5.79 2.91
N ILE A 17 -0.23 4.93 2.08
CA ILE A 17 0.54 3.77 2.54
C ILE A 17 1.77 4.21 3.32
N ASP A 18 2.50 5.21 2.84
CA ASP A 18 3.66 5.76 3.56
C ASP A 18 3.28 6.38 4.91
N SER A 19 2.10 6.99 5.01
CA SER A 19 1.58 7.53 6.26
C SER A 19 1.23 6.40 7.24
N LEU A 20 0.58 5.34 6.75
CA LEU A 20 0.23 4.18 7.56
C LEU A 20 1.48 3.41 8.03
N LYS A 21 2.50 3.27 7.20
CA LYS A 21 3.79 2.67 7.57
C LYS A 21 4.50 3.42 8.70
N LYS A 22 4.35 4.74 8.76
CA LYS A 22 4.92 5.58 9.82
C LYS A 22 4.09 5.56 11.11
N THR A 23 2.87 5.05 11.02
CA THR A 23 1.98 4.91 12.17
C THR A 23 2.31 3.60 12.89
N GLN A 24 2.22 3.59 14.22
CA GLN A 24 2.36 2.35 14.98
C GLN A 24 1.23 1.38 14.58
N PRO A 25 1.50 0.11 14.26
CA PRO A 25 0.48 -0.83 13.77
C PRO A 25 -0.74 -0.96 14.67
N GLU A 26 -0.56 -0.86 15.99
CA GLU A 26 -1.64 -0.87 16.99
C GLU A 26 -2.62 0.30 16.87
N ASN A 27 -2.22 1.39 16.22
CA ASN A 27 -3.04 2.58 16.02
C ASN A 27 -3.76 2.59 14.66
N VAL A 28 -3.54 1.57 13.82
CA VAL A 28 -4.26 1.42 12.55
C VAL A 28 -5.42 0.46 12.76
N ASP A 29 -6.62 0.93 12.47
CA ASP A 29 -7.81 0.09 12.48
C ASP A 29 -7.66 -1.12 11.54
N GLY A 30 -8.03 -2.31 12.00
CA GLY A 30 -7.82 -3.56 11.28
C GLY A 30 -8.56 -3.63 9.94
N ASN A 31 -9.73 -2.99 9.83
CA ASN A 31 -10.46 -2.91 8.57
C ASN A 31 -9.74 -1.98 7.58
N THR A 32 -9.25 -0.83 8.05
CA THR A 32 -8.42 0.07 7.23
C THR A 32 -7.17 -0.65 6.69
N TRP A 33 -6.48 -1.41 7.56
CA TRP A 33 -5.32 -2.20 7.16
C TRP A 33 -5.67 -3.24 6.08
N ALA A 34 -6.76 -3.98 6.28
CA ALA A 34 -7.22 -4.99 5.33
C ALA A 34 -7.63 -4.38 3.98
N GLN A 35 -8.32 -3.23 3.99
CA GLN A 35 -8.71 -2.51 2.77
C GLN A 35 -7.49 -2.06 1.95
N VAL A 36 -6.46 -1.55 2.62
CA VAL A 36 -5.22 -1.16 1.94
C VAL A 36 -4.60 -2.39 1.29
N ILE A 37 -4.42 -3.50 2.02
CA ILE A 37 -3.90 -4.76 1.44
C ILE A 37 -4.73 -5.21 0.22
N ALA A 38 -6.05 -5.14 0.30
CA ALA A 38 -6.96 -5.57 -0.76
C ALA A 38 -6.84 -4.74 -2.05
N LEU A 39 -6.23 -3.55 -2.01
CA LEU A 39 -5.95 -2.77 -3.23
C LEU A 39 -4.82 -3.37 -4.07
N TYR A 40 -3.87 -4.09 -3.45
CA TYR A 40 -2.66 -4.56 -4.14
C TYR A 40 -2.95 -5.42 -5.38
N PRO A 41 -3.81 -6.45 -5.33
CA PRO A 41 -4.11 -7.26 -6.51
C PRO A 41 -4.65 -6.42 -7.67
N THR A 42 -5.53 -5.46 -7.38
CA THR A 42 -6.11 -4.55 -8.38
C THR A 42 -5.04 -3.68 -9.02
N LEU A 43 -4.14 -3.09 -8.22
CA LEU A 43 -3.05 -2.26 -8.73
C LEU A 43 -2.04 -3.06 -9.57
N VAL A 44 -1.76 -4.32 -9.17
CA VAL A 44 -0.91 -5.23 -9.94
C VAL A 44 -1.54 -5.58 -11.27
N GLU A 45 -2.85 -5.87 -11.32
CA GLU A 45 -3.55 -6.15 -12.58
C GLU A 45 -3.45 -4.96 -13.55
N CYS A 46 -3.55 -3.74 -13.03
CA CYS A 46 -3.43 -2.53 -13.83
C CYS A 46 -2.03 -2.28 -14.41
N ILE A 47 -0.94 -2.92 -13.96
CA ILE A 47 0.40 -2.64 -14.54
C ILE A 47 0.54 -3.05 -16.01
N THR A 48 -0.44 -3.78 -16.53
CA THR A 48 -0.53 -4.19 -17.94
C THR A 48 -1.17 -3.12 -18.84
N CYS A 49 -1.51 -1.94 -18.28
CA CYS A 49 -2.03 -0.80 -19.03
C CYS A 49 -1.09 -0.39 -20.19
N SER A 50 -1.68 0.14 -21.27
CA SER A 50 -0.93 0.58 -22.45
C SER A 50 -0.17 1.90 -22.28
N SER A 51 -0.54 2.73 -21.29
CA SER A 51 0.17 4.00 -21.01
C SER A 51 1.42 3.75 -20.16
N SER A 52 2.57 4.13 -20.70
CA SER A 52 3.86 4.07 -20.01
C SER A 52 3.90 4.88 -18.71
N GLU A 53 3.28 6.06 -18.70
CA GLU A 53 3.25 6.98 -17.56
C GLU A 53 2.40 6.40 -16.43
N VAL A 54 1.22 5.85 -16.78
CA VAL A 54 0.34 5.18 -15.80
C VAL A 54 1.03 3.93 -15.25
N CYS A 55 1.64 3.12 -16.11
CA CYS A 55 2.38 1.93 -15.68
C CYS A 55 3.56 2.28 -14.76
N SER A 56 4.25 3.39 -15.01
CA SER A 56 5.35 3.84 -14.14
C SER A 56 4.80 4.28 -12.78
N ALA A 57 3.74 5.09 -12.77
CA ALA A 57 3.08 5.52 -11.52
C ALA A 57 2.50 4.34 -10.73
N LEU A 58 1.94 3.32 -11.40
CA LEU A 58 1.46 2.10 -10.76
C LEU A 58 2.59 1.33 -10.10
N LYS A 59 3.72 1.14 -10.80
CA LYS A 59 4.91 0.49 -10.24
C LYS A 59 5.44 1.24 -9.02
N GLU A 60 5.49 2.57 -9.08
CA GLU A 60 5.87 3.41 -7.94
C GLU A 60 4.89 3.25 -6.76
N ALA A 61 3.58 3.21 -7.03
CA ALA A 61 2.57 2.99 -5.99
C ALA A 61 2.57 1.59 -5.37
N LEU A 62 3.12 0.60 -6.07
CA LEU A 62 3.27 -0.77 -5.55
C LEU A 62 4.49 -0.93 -4.64
N VAL A 63 5.50 -0.05 -4.72
CA VAL A 63 6.72 -0.17 -3.89
C VAL A 63 6.41 -0.14 -2.39
N PRO A 64 5.61 0.81 -1.87
CA PRO A 64 5.31 0.90 -0.43
C PRO A 64 4.59 -0.33 0.13
N PHE A 65 3.84 -1.07 -0.69
CA PHE A 65 3.12 -2.28 -0.26
C PHE A 65 4.04 -3.38 0.25
N LYS A 66 5.28 -3.48 -0.24
CA LYS A 66 6.24 -4.53 0.15
C LYS A 66 6.44 -4.59 1.67
N ASP A 67 6.62 -3.42 2.28
CA ASP A 67 6.86 -3.32 3.72
C ASP A 67 5.55 -3.45 4.50
N PHE A 68 4.44 -3.03 3.90
CA PHE A 68 3.10 -3.12 4.50
C PHE A 68 2.56 -4.56 4.56
N MET A 69 3.00 -5.44 3.65
CA MET A 69 2.62 -6.86 3.65
C MET A 69 3.45 -7.74 4.59
N GLN A 70 4.43 -7.18 5.30
CA GLN A 70 5.14 -7.93 6.33
C GLN A 70 4.18 -8.22 7.48
N PRO A 71 4.12 -9.46 8.00
CA PRO A 71 3.34 -9.75 9.19
C PRO A 71 3.85 -8.88 10.35
N PRO A 72 2.97 -8.38 11.24
CA PRO A 72 3.41 -7.66 12.43
C PRO A 72 4.45 -8.52 13.15
N ALA A 73 5.62 -7.96 13.46
CA ALA A 73 6.68 -8.69 14.16
C ALA A 73 6.07 -9.30 15.41
N SER A 74 6.05 -10.64 15.46
CA SER A 74 5.41 -11.43 16.52
C SER A 74 5.80 -10.83 17.86
N LYS A 75 4.81 -10.30 18.60
CA LYS A 75 5.01 -9.88 19.99
C LYS A 75 5.46 -11.16 20.71
N VAL A 76 6.76 -11.31 20.95
CA VAL A 76 7.29 -12.36 21.81
C VAL A 76 6.80 -11.98 23.20
N GLN A 77 5.63 -12.48 23.58
CA GLN A 77 5.19 -12.50 24.95
C GLN A 77 5.97 -13.64 25.58
N ASN A 78 7.23 -13.34 25.96
CA ASN A 78 7.99 -14.23 26.81
C ASN A 78 7.27 -14.20 28.16
N GLY A 79 6.36 -15.16 28.34
CA GLY A 79 5.67 -15.36 29.60
C GLY A 79 6.70 -15.51 30.70
N GLU A 80 6.57 -14.69 31.72
CA GLU A 80 7.21 -14.91 33.00
C GLU A 80 6.90 -16.34 33.47
N SER A 81 7.93 -17.08 33.86
CA SER A 81 7.85 -18.31 34.66
C SER A 81 9.02 -18.33 35.62
#